data_AF-A0A938YMZ8-F1
#
_entry.id   AF-A0A938YMZ8-F1
#
_cell.length_a   1.000
_cell.length_b   1.000
_cell.length_c   1.000
_cell.angle_alpha   90.00
_cell.angle_beta   90.00
_cell.angle_gamma   90.00
#
_symmetry.space_group_name_H-M   'P 1'
#
loop_
_entity.id
_entity.type
_entity.pdbx_description
1 polymer ?
#
loop_
_entity_poly.entity_id
_entity_poly.type
_entity_poly.pdbx_seq_one_letter_code
_entity_poly.pdbx_strand_id
1 'polypeptide(L)' 'MAKNKDEEFKEFLISSRKKIGPGLTNAPVWVLQKAGKRIWNPKSNRSWKEVGLGIKYRKRKHMEKASKRRKKD' A
#
# COMPACT_ATOMS: atom_id res chain seq x y z
N MET A 1 -13.10 -12.63 -9.47
CA MET A 1 -11.71 -12.64 -8.94
C MET A 1 -10.75 -12.66 -10.12
N ALA A 2 -9.71 -11.81 -10.15
CA ALA A 2 -8.73 -11.85 -11.24
C ALA A 2 -8.08 -13.25 -11.30
N LYS A 3 -8.17 -13.90 -12.47
CA LYS A 3 -8.02 -15.36 -12.63
C LYS A 3 -6.63 -15.88 -12.25
N ASN A 4 -5.57 -15.08 -12.41
CA ASN A 4 -4.18 -15.51 -12.25
C ASN A 4 -3.38 -14.53 -11.36
N LYS A 5 -3.66 -14.48 -10.06
CA LYS A 5 -2.79 -13.76 -9.11
C LYS A 5 -2.09 -14.77 -8.22
N ASP A 6 -0.76 -14.80 -8.29
CA ASP A 6 0.11 -15.51 -7.36
C ASP A 6 -0.30 -15.17 -5.92
N GLU A 7 -0.19 -16.15 -5.03
CA GLU A 7 -0.60 -16.01 -3.63
C GLU A 7 0.15 -14.85 -2.94
N GLU A 8 1.45 -14.75 -3.17
CA GLU A 8 2.29 -13.66 -2.66
C GLU A 8 1.85 -12.28 -3.19
N PHE A 9 1.36 -12.21 -4.44
CA PHE A 9 0.83 -10.96 -4.99
C PHE A 9 -0.49 -10.60 -4.33
N LYS A 10 -1.36 -11.58 -4.04
CA LYS A 10 -2.61 -11.35 -3.29
C LYS A 10 -2.31 -10.83 -1.89
N GLU A 11 -1.38 -11.44 -1.16
CA GLU A 11 -0.97 -11.00 0.17
C GLU A 11 -0.37 -9.59 0.16
N PHE A 12 0.43 -9.26 -0.85
CA PHE A 12 0.95 -7.91 -1.03
C PHE A 12 -0.18 -6.89 -1.21
N LEU A 13 -1.19 -7.20 -2.04
CA LEU A 13 -2.32 -6.31 -2.25
C LEU A 13 -3.15 -6.14 -0.98
N ILE A 14 -3.39 -7.23 -0.23
CA ILE A 14 -4.16 -7.20 1.02
C ILE A 14 -3.41 -6.38 2.08
N SER A 15 -2.13 -6.65 2.31
CA SER A 15 -1.30 -5.92 3.27
C SER A 15 -1.16 -4.44 2.90
N SER A 16 -0.99 -4.13 1.61
CA SER A 16 -0.93 -2.74 1.13
C SER A 16 -2.27 -2.03 1.33
N ARG A 17 -3.40 -2.69 1.11
CA ARG A 17 -4.73 -2.13 1.34
C ARG A 17 -4.99 -1.87 2.83
N LYS A 18 -4.57 -2.79 3.72
CA LYS A 18 -4.67 -2.61 5.17
C LYS A 18 -3.88 -1.39 5.66
N LYS A 19 -2.70 -1.12 5.08
CA LYS A 19 -1.89 0.07 5.40
C LYS A 19 -2.53 1.40 5.00
N ILE A 20 -3.40 1.40 3.98
CA ILE A 20 -4.10 2.61 3.54
C ILE A 20 -5.15 3.00 4.60
N GLY A 21 -5.81 2.02 5.24
CA GLY A 21 -6.77 2.26 6.32
C GLY A 21 -8.14 2.75 5.84
N PRO A 22 -9.19 2.64 6.68
CA PRO A 22 -10.53 3.17 6.37
C PRO A 22 -10.63 4.68 6.68
N GLY A 23 -11.49 5.38 5.93
CA GLY A 23 -11.92 6.75 6.24
C GLY A 23 -11.60 7.79 5.17
N LEU A 24 -12.39 8.87 5.12
CA LEU A 24 -12.26 9.94 4.11
C LEU A 24 -10.97 10.76 4.24
N THR A 25 -10.15 10.53 5.25
CA THR A 25 -8.80 11.09 5.39
C THR A 25 -7.77 10.05 5.82
N ASN A 26 -8.14 8.76 5.84
CA ASN A 26 -7.37 7.65 6.42
C ASN A 26 -6.88 7.87 7.87
N ALA A 27 -7.42 8.88 8.56
CA ALA A 27 -7.16 9.12 9.98
C ALA A 27 -8.32 8.55 10.81
N PRO A 28 -8.07 7.81 11.90
CA PRO A 28 -9.12 7.38 12.81
C PRO A 28 -9.90 8.58 13.38
N VAL A 29 -11.21 8.43 13.55
CA VAL A 29 -12.10 9.50 14.02
C VAL A 29 -11.64 10.08 15.36
N TRP A 30 -11.16 9.25 16.27
CA TRP A 30 -10.65 9.70 17.57
C TRP A 30 -9.44 10.63 17.45
N VAL A 31 -8.59 10.47 16.42
CA VAL A 31 -7.46 11.36 16.17
C VAL A 31 -7.97 12.74 15.74
N LEU A 32 -9.01 12.76 14.89
CA LEU A 32 -9.65 13.99 14.44
C LEU A 32 -10.33 14.73 15.61
N GLN A 33 -11.01 13.98 16.48
CA GLN A 33 -11.67 14.51 17.68
C GLN A 33 -10.67 15.09 18.67
N LYS A 34 -9.56 14.38 18.97
CA LYS A 34 -8.51 14.88 19.87
C LYS A 34 -7.82 16.14 19.34
N ALA A 35 -7.59 16.22 18.03
CA ALA A 35 -6.94 17.38 17.43
C ALA A 35 -7.87 18.60 17.28
N GLY A 36 -9.20 18.39 17.36
CA GLY A 36 -10.20 19.44 17.12
C GLY A 36 -10.21 19.97 15.68
N LYS A 37 -9.57 19.28 14.74
CA LYS A 37 -9.37 19.73 13.35
C LYS A 37 -9.48 18.57 12.38
N ARG A 38 -9.90 18.86 11.15
CA ARG A 38 -9.92 17.87 10.07
C ARG A 38 -8.49 17.61 9.58
N ILE A 39 -7.92 16.46 9.93
CA ILE A 39 -6.60 16.03 9.47
C ILE A 39 -6.76 15.36 8.12
N TRP A 40 -6.19 15.96 7.07
CA TRP A 40 -6.08 15.36 5.76
C TRP A 40 -4.80 14.52 5.65
N ASN A 41 -4.90 13.28 5.15
CA ASN A 41 -3.72 12.51 4.76
C ASN A 41 -3.43 12.75 3.27
N PRO A 42 -2.42 13.57 2.91
CA PRO A 42 -2.07 13.81 1.50
C PRO A 42 -1.38 12.61 0.84
N LYS A 43 -0.85 11.66 1.62
CA LYS A 43 -0.16 10.45 1.13
C LYS A 43 -1.13 9.31 0.83
N SER A 44 -2.40 9.49 1.16
CA SER A 44 -3.49 8.57 0.92
C SER A 44 -3.99 8.75 -0.52
N ASN A 45 -3.50 7.95 -1.46
CA ASN A 45 -4.16 7.81 -2.76
C ASN A 45 -5.52 7.12 -2.50
N ARG A 46 -6.61 7.88 -2.63
CA ARG A 46 -7.97 7.45 -2.23
C ARG A 46 -8.62 6.53 -3.23
N SER A 47 -8.24 6.68 -4.50
CA SER A 47 -8.79 5.87 -5.56
C SER A 47 -7.89 4.67 -5.84
N TRP A 48 -8.51 3.50 -5.99
CA TRP A 48 -7.84 2.28 -6.42
C TRP A 48 -7.06 2.49 -7.73
N LYS A 49 -7.51 3.42 -8.59
CA LYS A 49 -6.88 3.78 -9.88
C LYS A 49 -5.56 4.54 -9.68
N GLU A 50 -5.44 5.33 -8.62
CA GLU A 50 -4.28 6.20 -8.34
C GLU A 50 -3.19 5.48 -7.51
N VAL A 51 -3.54 4.44 -6.75
CA VAL A 51 -2.59 3.79 -5.81
C VAL A 51 -1.50 3.00 -6.56
N GLY A 52 -1.78 2.52 -7.78
CA GLY A 52 -0.78 1.88 -8.66
C GLY A 52 -0.09 0.65 -8.03
N LEU A 53 -0.78 -0.12 -7.17
CA LEU A 53 -0.16 -1.18 -6.36
C LEU A 53 0.58 -2.25 -7.18
N GLY A 54 0.09 -2.58 -8.37
CA GLY A 54 0.77 -3.55 -9.26
C GLY A 54 2.16 -3.09 -9.68
N ILE A 55 2.35 -1.78 -9.95
CA ILE A 55 3.65 -1.21 -10.30
C ILE A 55 4.59 -1.27 -9.09
N LYS A 56 4.08 -0.95 -7.89
CA LYS A 56 4.86 -1.03 -6.65
C LYS A 56 5.33 -2.46 -6.36
N TYR A 57 4.48 -3.45 -6.59
CA TYR A 57 4.85 -4.87 -6.44
C TYR A 57 5.98 -5.28 -7.39
N ARG A 58 5.87 -4.92 -8.67
CA ARG A 58 6.92 -5.22 -9.67
C ARG A 58 8.25 -4.57 -9.31
N LYS A 59 8.24 -3.30 -8.89
CA LYS A 59 9.45 -2.61 -8.40
C LYS A 59 10.05 -3.31 -7.18
N ARG A 60 9.23 -3.71 -6.21
CA ARG A 60 9.68 -4.47 -5.02
C ARG A 60 10.39 -5.76 -5.42
N LYS A 61 9.79 -6.56 -6.31
CA LYS A 61 10.39 -7.81 -6.80
C LYS A 61 11.70 -7.59 -7.55
N HIS A 62 11.80 -6.53 -8.35
CA HIS A 62 13.03 -6.20 -9.06
C HIS A 62 14.17 -5.83 -8.08
N MET A 63 13.88 -5.02 -7.05
CA MET A 63 14.85 -4.67 -6.01
C MET A 63 15.29 -5.89 -5.19
N GLU A 64 14.36 -6.78 -4.85
CA GLU A 64 14.67 -8.00 -4.10
C GLU A 64 15.59 -8.96 -4.90
N LYS A 65 15.38 -9.06 -6.22
CA LYS A 65 16.27 -9.83 -7.10
C LYS A 65 17.66 -9.17 -7.19
N ALA A 66 17.72 -7.84 -7.29
CA ALA A 66 18.98 -7.11 -7.34
C ALA A 66 19.78 -7.23 -6.03
N SER A 67 19.13 -7.16 -4.86
CA SER A 67 19.79 -7.33 -3.57
C SER A 67 20.28 -8.76 -3.33
N LYS A 68 19.55 -9.77 -3.81
CA LYS A 68 19.98 -11.18 -3.77
C LYS A 68 21.22 -11.44 -4.62
N ARG A 69 21.36 -10.77 -5.78
CA ARG A 69 22.57 -10.84 -6.61
C ARG A 69 23.78 -10.27 -5.88
N ARG A 70 23.65 -9.06 -5.30
CA ARG A 70 24.71 -8.40 -4.55
C ARG A 70 25.19 -9.13 -3.28
N LYS A 71 24.37 -10.01 -2.71
CA LYS A 71 24.74 -10.83 -1.54
C LYS A 71 25.46 -12.13 -1.89
N LYS A 72 25.46 -12.50 -3.17
CA LYS A 72 26.10 -13.73 -3.67
C LYS A 72 27.54 -13.48 -4.12
N ASP A 73 27.87 -12.23 -4.42
CA ASP A 73 29.22 -11.72 -4.67
C ASP A 73 29.90 -11.38 -3.32
#